data_AF-A0A4Q1USE4-F1
#
_entry.id   AF-A0A4Q1USE4-F1
#
_cell.length_a   1.000
_cell.length_b   1.000
_cell.length_c   1.000
_cell.angle_alpha   90.00
_cell.angle_beta   90.00
_cell.angle_gamma   90.00
#
_symmetry.space_group_name_H-M   'P 1'
#
loop_
_entity.id
_entity.type
_entity.pdbx_description
1 polymer ?
#
loop_
_entity_poly.entity_id
_entity_poly.type
_entity_poly.pdbx_seq_one_letter_code
_entity_poly.pdbx_strand_id
1 'polypeptide(L)'
;MAVISSSTSQISPANERMYHQSALVGDWKGNWAGNNQPVGFKVVNIRGARAQVEYTHNGHTERGFGQVSGSLITFGNITVGTKDGKNLVLLSSAGAGKQTASLEKQAPPASDSNLMGSWGGYSSDNGKSASFRVLAINGKEATVSVTTDGITRQGTGYVYKNVIMFGQSQIATDDGKNGKIIYQVGTRSFMVPVTKYPPADSSSTVDKTA
;
A
#
# COMPACT_ATOMS: atom_id res chain seq x y z
N MET A 1 -16.98 -30.73 -26.60
CA MET A 1 -16.81 -29.27 -26.84
C MET A 1 -16.34 -28.64 -25.55
N ALA A 2 -15.09 -28.18 -25.49
CA ALA A 2 -14.58 -27.47 -24.33
C ALA A 2 -15.04 -26.01 -24.41
N VAL A 3 -15.85 -25.59 -23.43
CA VAL A 3 -16.21 -24.18 -23.26
C VAL A 3 -14.99 -23.47 -22.68
N ILE A 4 -14.22 -22.84 -23.54
CA ILE A 4 -13.20 -21.86 -23.16
C ILE A 4 -13.93 -20.63 -22.61
N SER A 5 -14.12 -20.59 -21.30
CA SER A 5 -14.51 -19.38 -20.58
C SER A 5 -13.41 -18.33 -20.77
N SER A 6 -13.62 -17.43 -21.72
CA SER A 6 -12.79 -16.24 -21.92
C SER A 6 -12.96 -15.32 -20.72
N SER A 7 -12.12 -15.52 -19.71
CA SER A 7 -11.92 -14.56 -18.63
C SER A 7 -11.29 -13.29 -19.21
N THR A 8 -12.11 -12.41 -19.77
CA THR A 8 -11.72 -11.02 -19.97
C THR A 8 -11.60 -10.43 -18.56
N SER A 9 -10.37 -10.27 -18.09
CA SER A 9 -10.04 -9.61 -16.82
C SER A 9 -10.41 -8.12 -16.90
N GLN A 10 -11.70 -7.81 -16.95
CA GLN A 10 -12.19 -6.46 -16.73
C GLN A 10 -12.04 -6.17 -15.23
N ILE A 11 -11.03 -5.38 -14.91
CA ILE A 11 -10.91 -4.75 -13.60
C ILE A 11 -12.12 -3.83 -13.45
N SER A 12 -12.91 -4.02 -12.39
CA SER A 12 -14.06 -3.15 -12.15
C SER A 12 -13.60 -1.70 -11.95
N PRO A 13 -14.41 -0.68 -12.31
CA PRO A 13 -14.01 0.74 -12.17
C PRO A 13 -13.57 1.14 -10.75
N ALA A 14 -14.12 0.48 -9.72
CA ALA A 14 -13.71 0.66 -8.34
C ALA A 14 -12.29 0.12 -8.08
N ASN A 15 -11.96 -1.04 -8.65
CA ASN A 15 -10.62 -1.63 -8.56
C ASN A 15 -9.60 -0.84 -9.38
N GLU A 16 -9.97 -0.29 -10.54
CA GLU A 16 -9.13 0.58 -11.36
C GLU A 16 -8.81 1.88 -10.60
N ARG A 17 -9.81 2.51 -9.98
CA ARG A 17 -9.62 3.69 -9.13
C ARG A 17 -8.66 3.40 -7.96
N MET A 18 -8.81 2.25 -7.31
CA MET A 18 -7.91 1.83 -6.23
C MET A 18 -6.49 1.54 -6.71
N TYR A 19 -6.35 0.93 -7.88
CA TYR A 19 -5.06 0.70 -8.52
C TYR A 19 -4.33 2.03 -8.76
N HIS A 20 -5.02 3.03 -9.31
CA HIS A 20 -4.44 4.37 -9.51
C HIS A 20 -4.14 5.10 -8.19
N GLN A 21 -4.95 4.91 -7.15
CA GLN A 21 -4.66 5.45 -5.82
C GLN A 21 -3.41 4.81 -5.20
N SER A 22 -3.20 3.51 -5.40
CA SER A 22 -2.00 2.81 -4.90
C SER A 22 -0.70 3.36 -5.50
N ALA A 23 -0.75 3.88 -6.73
CA ALA A 23 0.41 4.46 -7.40
C ALA A 23 0.98 5.67 -6.65
N LEU A 24 0.12 6.47 -5.99
CA LEU A 24 0.48 7.66 -5.22
C LEU A 24 1.16 7.35 -3.89
N VAL A 25 0.91 6.17 -3.30
CA VAL A 25 1.47 5.77 -2.01
C VAL A 25 2.98 5.59 -2.12
N GLY A 26 3.74 6.20 -1.20
CA GLY A 26 5.19 6.15 -1.17
C GLY A 26 5.85 7.46 -0.75
N ASP A 27 7.18 7.44 -0.71
CA ASP A 27 8.02 8.63 -0.50
C ASP A 27 8.46 9.16 -1.86
N TRP A 28 8.31 10.47 -2.08
CA TRP A 28 8.62 11.16 -3.32
C TRP A 28 9.55 12.32 -3.02
N LYS A 29 10.66 12.42 -3.75
CA LYS A 29 11.64 13.49 -3.57
C LYS A 29 12.08 14.06 -4.89
N GLY A 30 12.40 15.34 -4.88
CA GLY A 30 12.92 16.07 -6.03
C GLY A 30 13.17 17.51 -5.67
N ASN A 31 13.27 18.36 -6.68
CA ASN A 31 13.64 19.75 -6.52
C ASN A 31 12.61 20.65 -7.19
N TRP A 32 12.37 21.81 -6.60
CA TRP A 32 11.53 22.85 -7.18
C TRP A 32 12.09 23.35 -8.51
N ALA A 33 11.22 23.48 -9.52
CA ALA A 33 11.56 24.12 -10.77
C ALA A 33 11.86 25.61 -10.52
N GLY A 34 13.05 26.06 -10.95
CA GLY A 34 13.46 27.46 -10.93
C GLY A 34 14.43 27.87 -9.82
N ASN A 35 14.46 27.19 -8.67
CA ASN A 35 15.40 27.50 -7.57
C ASN A 35 16.19 26.28 -7.05
N ASN A 36 15.92 25.10 -7.60
CA ASN A 36 16.57 23.84 -7.25
C ASN A 36 16.53 23.48 -5.76
N GLN A 37 15.59 24.06 -5.00
CA GLN A 37 15.43 23.77 -3.57
C GLN A 37 14.79 22.39 -3.39
N PRO A 38 15.26 21.58 -2.43
CA PRO A 38 14.74 20.24 -2.21
C PRO A 38 13.30 20.30 -1.68
N VAL A 39 12.49 19.40 -2.20
CA VAL A 39 11.09 19.22 -1.82
C VAL A 39 10.75 17.73 -1.80
N GLY A 40 9.98 17.33 -0.80
CA GLY A 40 9.55 15.96 -0.60
C GLY A 40 8.06 15.90 -0.35
N PHE A 41 7.42 14.86 -0.84
CA PHE A 41 6.03 14.56 -0.55
C PHE A 41 5.90 13.08 -0.30
N LYS A 42 5.32 12.72 0.83
CA LYS A 42 5.18 11.33 1.24
C LYS A 42 3.71 11.04 1.48
N VAL A 43 3.21 10.01 0.81
CA VAL A 43 1.87 9.48 0.99
C VAL A 43 1.98 8.20 1.81
N VAL A 44 1.56 8.28 3.07
CA VAL A 44 1.67 7.17 4.04
C VAL A 44 0.60 6.12 3.79
N ASN A 45 -0.65 6.57 3.58
CA ASN A 45 -1.77 5.72 3.23
C ASN A 45 -2.85 6.53 2.51
N ILE A 46 -3.76 5.83 1.84
CA ILE A 46 -4.97 6.38 1.24
C ILE A 46 -6.16 5.55 1.71
N ARG A 47 -7.20 6.22 2.20
CA ARG A 47 -8.46 5.63 2.69
C ARG A 47 -9.63 6.41 2.10
N GLY A 48 -10.22 5.86 1.04
CA GLY A 48 -11.31 6.51 0.31
C GLY A 48 -10.87 7.87 -0.26
N ALA A 49 -11.48 8.95 0.22
CA ALA A 49 -11.18 10.32 -0.22
C ALA A 49 -10.14 11.03 0.66
N ARG A 50 -9.45 10.34 1.57
CA ARG A 50 -8.47 10.93 2.49
C ARG A 50 -7.11 10.22 2.37
N ALA A 51 -6.04 10.98 2.29
CA ALA A 51 -4.66 10.48 2.33
C ALA A 51 -3.94 11.01 3.56
N GLN A 52 -3.24 10.16 4.30
CA GLN A 52 -2.29 10.64 5.30
C GLN A 52 -0.97 10.97 4.61
N VAL A 53 -0.51 12.22 4.76
CA VAL A 53 0.65 12.73 4.04
C VAL A 53 1.65 13.43 4.95
N GLU A 54 2.90 13.47 4.49
CA GLU A 54 3.97 14.32 5.02
C GLU A 54 4.53 15.13 3.85
N TYR A 55 4.60 16.45 4.00
CA TYR A 55 5.11 17.36 2.99
C TYR A 55 6.35 18.08 3.54
N THR A 56 7.49 17.92 2.86
CA THR A 56 8.76 18.52 3.26
C THR A 56 9.18 19.59 2.27
N HIS A 57 9.38 20.82 2.72
CA HIS A 57 9.87 21.93 1.90
C HIS A 57 10.66 22.91 2.77
N ASN A 58 11.68 23.55 2.20
CA ASN A 58 12.48 24.58 2.88
C ASN A 58 13.02 24.15 4.27
N GLY A 59 13.34 22.86 4.45
CA GLY A 59 13.80 22.31 5.73
C GLY A 59 12.68 22.02 6.76
N HIS A 60 11.42 22.31 6.46
CA HIS A 60 10.27 22.03 7.32
C HIS A 60 9.49 20.82 6.82
N THR A 61 8.84 20.10 7.74
CA THR A 61 7.93 19.01 7.40
C THR A 61 6.56 19.24 8.04
N GLU A 62 5.55 19.34 7.20
CA GLU A 62 4.15 19.44 7.58
C GLU A 62 3.51 18.06 7.45
N ARG A 63 2.59 17.73 8.36
CA ARG A 63 1.91 16.43 8.38
C ARG A 63 0.42 16.64 8.52
N GLY A 64 -0.36 15.82 7.83
CA GLY A 64 -1.81 15.89 7.97
C GLY A 64 -2.56 14.99 7.01
N PHE A 65 -3.81 15.37 6.75
CA PHE A 65 -4.70 14.66 5.86
C PHE A 65 -4.94 15.47 4.59
N GLY A 66 -4.55 14.91 3.44
CA GLY A 66 -4.91 15.42 2.13
C GLY A 66 -6.23 14.82 1.63
N GLN A 67 -6.88 15.52 0.71
CA GLN A 67 -8.06 15.05 0.00
C GLN A 67 -7.64 14.32 -1.28
N VAL A 68 -8.22 13.14 -1.52
CA VAL A 68 -7.93 12.29 -2.68
C VAL A 68 -9.04 12.44 -3.70
N SER A 69 -8.69 12.83 -4.93
CA SER A 69 -9.59 12.89 -6.07
C SER A 69 -8.96 12.18 -7.26
N GLY A 70 -9.37 10.92 -7.48
CA GLY A 70 -8.77 10.07 -8.52
C GLY A 70 -7.28 9.82 -8.26
N SER A 71 -6.44 10.24 -9.21
CA SER A 71 -4.97 10.18 -9.16
C SER A 71 -4.32 11.44 -8.57
N LEU A 72 -5.10 12.31 -7.94
CA LEU A 72 -4.63 13.54 -7.30
C LEU A 72 -4.79 13.49 -5.78
N ILE A 73 -3.85 14.08 -5.06
CA ILE A 73 -3.97 14.41 -3.63
C ILE A 73 -3.76 15.90 -3.45
N THR A 74 -4.69 16.57 -2.78
CA THR A 74 -4.57 17.97 -2.37
C THR A 74 -4.34 18.07 -0.88
N PHE A 75 -3.31 18.80 -0.46
CA PHE A 75 -2.97 19.06 0.94
C PHE A 75 -2.57 20.53 1.09
N GLY A 76 -3.41 21.32 1.75
CA GLY A 76 -3.23 22.77 1.83
C GLY A 76 -3.22 23.40 0.44
N ASN A 77 -2.16 24.16 0.12
CA ASN A 77 -1.89 24.76 -1.18
C ASN A 77 -1.19 23.82 -2.19
N ILE A 78 -0.90 22.58 -1.78
CA ILE A 78 -0.19 21.60 -2.59
C ILE A 78 -1.18 20.65 -3.25
N THR A 79 -0.99 20.39 -4.54
CA THR A 79 -1.64 19.29 -5.26
C THR A 79 -0.57 18.42 -5.89
N VAL A 80 -0.65 17.12 -5.66
CA VAL A 80 0.24 16.13 -6.27
C VAL A 80 -0.53 15.16 -7.15
N GLY A 81 0.13 14.66 -8.18
CA GLY A 81 -0.44 13.62 -9.04
C GLY A 81 0.63 12.79 -9.73
N THR A 82 0.32 11.53 -9.97
CA THR A 82 1.15 10.64 -10.79
C THR A 82 0.29 9.96 -11.85
N LYS A 83 0.86 9.79 -13.05
CA LYS A 83 0.22 9.02 -14.12
C LYS A 83 0.69 7.56 -14.13
N ASP A 84 1.95 7.34 -13.77
CA ASP A 84 2.66 6.07 -13.99
C ASP A 84 3.16 5.42 -12.69
N GLY A 85 3.03 6.08 -11.54
CA GLY A 85 3.57 5.62 -10.26
C GLY A 85 5.10 5.68 -10.19
N LYS A 86 5.77 6.35 -11.13
CA LYS A 86 7.24 6.52 -11.17
C LYS A 86 7.64 7.97 -10.93
N ASN A 87 6.92 8.89 -11.59
CA ASN A 87 7.10 10.33 -11.45
C ASN A 87 5.83 10.97 -10.88
N LEU A 88 6.02 11.90 -9.96
CA LEU A 88 4.92 12.65 -9.34
C LEU A 88 5.14 14.13 -9.59
N VAL A 89 4.13 14.78 -10.16
CA VAL A 89 4.12 16.23 -10.29
C VAL A 89 3.57 16.80 -9.00
N LEU A 90 4.30 17.74 -8.42
CA LEU A 90 3.85 18.54 -7.30
C LEU A 90 3.64 19.97 -7.78
N LEU A 91 2.44 20.49 -7.55
CA LEU A 91 2.04 21.87 -7.82
C LEU A 91 1.76 22.56 -6.48
N SER A 92 2.44 23.68 -6.22
CA SER A 92 2.05 24.63 -5.18
C SER A 92 1.33 25.80 -5.83
N SER A 93 0.13 26.11 -5.33
CA SER A 93 -0.65 27.28 -5.73
C SER A 93 -0.98 28.13 -4.51
N ALA A 94 -0.21 29.20 -4.29
CA ALA A 94 -0.45 30.18 -3.23
C ALA A 94 -0.69 31.56 -3.85
N GLY A 95 -1.95 32.02 -3.83
CA GLY A 95 -2.35 33.27 -4.51
C GLY A 95 -2.08 33.21 -6.01
N ALA A 96 -1.38 34.22 -6.55
CA ALA A 96 -0.98 34.26 -7.97
C ALA A 96 0.29 33.45 -8.29
N GLY A 97 1.02 32.99 -7.28
CA GLY A 97 2.25 32.23 -7.45
C GLY A 97 1.99 30.74 -7.71
N LYS A 98 2.58 30.20 -8.78
CA LYS A 98 2.60 28.76 -9.07
C LYS A 98 4.04 28.26 -9.10
N GLN A 99 4.30 27.19 -8.36
CA GLN A 99 5.57 26.48 -8.42
C GLN A 99 5.32 25.00 -8.69
N THR A 100 6.18 24.39 -9.50
CA THR A 100 6.08 22.98 -9.85
C THR A 100 7.36 22.25 -9.50
N ALA A 101 7.25 21.00 -9.09
CA ALA A 101 8.37 20.08 -8.95
C ALA A 101 8.02 18.74 -9.59
N SER A 102 9.04 18.10 -10.17
CA SER A 102 8.98 16.69 -10.55
C SER A 102 9.66 15.89 -9.46
N LEU A 103 8.92 14.98 -8.84
CA LEU A 103 9.41 14.13 -7.76
C LEU A 103 9.55 12.69 -8.25
N GLU A 104 10.65 12.06 -7.88
CA GLU A 104 10.93 10.66 -8.16
C GLU A 104 10.53 9.79 -6.97
N LYS A 105 9.95 8.63 -7.26
CA LYS A 105 9.52 7.70 -6.21
C LYS A 105 10.73 7.04 -5.54
N GLN A 106 10.97 7.37 -4.28
CA GLN A 106 12.11 6.86 -3.52
C GLN A 106 11.96 5.37 -3.21
N ALA A 107 13.02 4.59 -3.42
CA ALA A 107 13.09 3.21 -2.93
C ALA A 107 12.81 3.20 -1.43
N PRO A 108 11.98 2.28 -0.90
CA PRO A 108 11.92 2.10 0.54
C PRO A 108 13.31 1.66 0.97
N PRO A 109 13.74 2.00 2.19
CA PRO A 109 14.92 1.35 2.76
C PRO A 109 14.75 -0.17 2.62
N ALA A 110 15.78 -0.86 2.13
CA ALA A 110 15.81 -2.31 2.04
C ALA A 110 15.56 -2.88 3.44
N SER A 111 14.32 -3.27 3.68
CA SER A 111 13.89 -3.85 4.94
C SER A 111 13.85 -5.33 4.67
N ASP A 112 14.85 -6.09 5.13
CA ASP A 112 14.80 -7.54 5.16
C ASP A 112 13.46 -7.95 5.79
N SER A 113 12.58 -8.52 4.97
CA SER A 113 11.16 -8.33 5.19
C SER A 113 10.59 -9.30 6.20
N ASN A 114 10.46 -8.82 7.43
CA ASN A 114 9.72 -9.44 8.54
C ASN A 114 8.31 -9.92 8.15
N LEU A 115 7.75 -9.41 7.05
CA LEU A 115 6.42 -9.70 6.54
C LEU A 115 6.31 -10.97 5.70
N MET A 116 7.42 -11.50 5.15
CA MET A 116 7.40 -12.71 4.31
C MET A 116 6.75 -13.88 5.04
N GLY A 117 5.73 -14.52 4.47
CA GLY A 117 5.06 -15.68 5.06
C GLY A 117 3.55 -15.53 5.19
N SER A 118 2.94 -16.45 5.93
CA SER A 118 1.50 -16.51 6.14
C SER A 118 1.13 -15.92 7.49
N TRP A 119 0.06 -15.13 7.52
CA TRP A 119 -0.46 -14.46 8.70
C TRP A 119 -1.95 -14.76 8.82
N GLY A 120 -2.42 -14.94 10.04
CA GLY A 120 -3.85 -15.15 10.26
C GLY A 120 -4.24 -14.87 11.69
N GLY A 121 -5.52 -14.58 11.88
CA GLY A 121 -6.07 -14.33 13.20
C GLY A 121 -7.55 -14.03 13.17
N TYR A 122 -8.06 -13.81 14.38
CA TYR A 122 -9.46 -13.52 14.66
C TYR A 122 -9.53 -12.42 15.72
N SER A 123 -10.44 -11.46 15.54
CA SER A 123 -10.74 -10.44 16.55
C SER A 123 -12.04 -10.78 17.24
N SER A 124 -11.97 -11.02 18.55
CA SER A 124 -13.15 -11.16 19.42
C SER A 124 -13.99 -9.88 19.45
N ASP A 125 -13.35 -8.73 19.27
CA ASP A 125 -13.99 -7.41 19.45
C ASP A 125 -14.95 -7.05 18.31
N ASN A 126 -14.70 -7.58 17.11
CA ASN A 126 -15.53 -7.32 15.94
C ASN A 126 -15.99 -8.59 15.20
N GLY A 127 -15.66 -9.77 15.73
CA GLY A 127 -16.07 -11.06 15.20
C GLY A 127 -15.46 -11.41 13.84
N LYS A 128 -14.39 -10.72 13.42
CA LYS A 128 -13.79 -10.88 12.08
C LYS A 128 -12.56 -11.76 12.10
N SER A 129 -12.43 -12.57 11.05
CA SER A 129 -11.20 -13.28 10.72
C SER A 129 -10.57 -12.71 9.46
N ALA A 130 -9.24 -12.73 9.44
CA ALA A 130 -8.48 -12.32 8.27
C ALA A 130 -7.19 -13.14 8.18
N SER A 131 -6.78 -13.43 6.95
CA SER A 131 -5.47 -14.00 6.66
C SER A 131 -4.79 -13.25 5.52
N PHE A 132 -3.47 -13.19 5.59
CA PHE A 132 -2.63 -12.49 4.65
C PHE A 132 -1.40 -13.35 4.37
N ARG A 133 -1.20 -13.72 3.12
CA ARG A 133 -0.04 -14.50 2.70
C ARG A 133 0.82 -13.64 1.80
N VAL A 134 2.07 -13.46 2.19
CA VAL A 134 3.09 -12.73 1.45
C VAL A 134 3.99 -13.78 0.79
N LEU A 135 3.84 -13.92 -0.53
CA LEU A 135 4.46 -14.98 -1.34
C LEU A 135 5.84 -14.59 -1.83
N ALA A 136 6.03 -13.33 -2.18
CA ALA A 136 7.30 -12.77 -2.62
C ALA A 136 7.33 -11.29 -2.29
N ILE A 137 8.52 -10.76 -2.06
CA ILE A 137 8.78 -9.32 -1.98
C ILE A 137 9.93 -9.00 -2.91
N ASN A 138 9.68 -8.10 -3.86
CA ASN A 138 10.67 -7.59 -4.78
C ASN A 138 10.66 -6.06 -4.71
N GLY A 139 11.58 -5.50 -3.92
CA GLY A 139 11.65 -4.07 -3.66
C GLY A 139 10.35 -3.52 -3.04
N LYS A 140 9.58 -2.78 -3.84
CA LYS A 140 8.32 -2.13 -3.44
C LYS A 140 7.08 -2.98 -3.67
N GLU A 141 7.22 -4.13 -4.30
CA GLU A 141 6.10 -4.97 -4.69
C GLU A 141 6.11 -6.25 -3.88
N ALA A 142 4.95 -6.64 -3.39
CA ALA A 142 4.73 -7.92 -2.74
C ALA A 142 3.69 -8.70 -3.52
N THR A 143 3.99 -9.94 -3.90
CA THR A 143 2.94 -10.85 -4.38
C THR A 143 2.22 -11.38 -3.15
N VAL A 144 0.91 -11.15 -3.08
CA VAL A 144 0.12 -11.44 -1.88
C VAL A 144 -1.19 -12.16 -2.20
N SER A 145 -1.69 -12.88 -1.21
CA SER A 145 -3.02 -13.47 -1.17
C SER A 145 -3.69 -13.08 0.15
N VAL A 146 -4.84 -12.43 0.09
CA VAL A 146 -5.56 -11.93 1.26
C VAL A 146 -6.94 -12.56 1.32
N THR A 147 -7.30 -13.14 2.46
CA THR A 147 -8.63 -13.67 2.71
C THR A 147 -9.27 -12.91 3.87
N THR A 148 -10.40 -12.25 3.60
CA THR A 148 -11.18 -11.51 4.59
C THR A 148 -12.64 -11.88 4.41
N ASP A 149 -13.35 -12.18 5.49
CA ASP A 149 -14.77 -12.58 5.44
C ASP A 149 -15.04 -13.71 4.42
N GLY A 150 -14.12 -14.68 4.33
CA GLY A 150 -14.22 -15.83 3.42
C GLY A 150 -13.90 -15.55 1.95
N ILE A 151 -13.63 -14.30 1.57
CA ILE A 151 -13.31 -13.92 0.19
C ILE A 151 -11.79 -13.80 0.03
N THR A 152 -11.22 -14.59 -0.87
CA THR A 152 -9.79 -14.56 -1.19
C THR A 152 -9.52 -13.69 -2.42
N ARG A 153 -8.52 -12.81 -2.32
CA ARG A 153 -8.04 -11.96 -3.41
C ARG A 153 -6.53 -12.08 -3.52
N GLN A 154 -6.00 -12.14 -4.73
CA GLN A 154 -4.57 -12.25 -5.01
C GLN A 154 -4.10 -11.14 -5.92
N GLY A 155 -2.84 -10.75 -5.79
CA GLY A 155 -2.21 -9.79 -6.68
C GLY A 155 -0.99 -9.14 -6.08
N THR A 156 -0.59 -8.02 -6.67
CA THR A 156 0.58 -7.26 -6.24
C THR A 156 0.18 -6.17 -5.26
N GLY A 157 0.70 -6.24 -4.04
CA GLY A 157 0.61 -5.21 -3.03
C GLY A 157 1.86 -4.32 -3.01
N TYR A 158 1.75 -3.18 -2.35
CA TYR A 158 2.83 -2.22 -2.15
C TYR A 158 3.49 -2.42 -0.78
N VAL A 159 4.82 -2.49 -0.76
CA VAL A 159 5.64 -2.67 0.44
C VAL A 159 6.17 -1.32 0.91
N TYR A 160 5.96 -1.01 2.18
CA TYR A 160 6.58 0.13 2.85
C TYR A 160 6.97 -0.23 4.28
N LYS A 161 8.28 -0.28 4.57
CA LYS A 161 8.80 -0.79 5.85
C LYS A 161 8.21 -2.18 6.14
N ASN A 162 7.66 -2.37 7.34
CA ASN A 162 6.97 -3.59 7.74
C ASN A 162 5.44 -3.52 7.51
N VAL A 163 5.02 -2.81 6.46
CA VAL A 163 3.61 -2.73 6.04
C VAL A 163 3.47 -3.15 4.57
N ILE A 164 2.49 -4.00 4.29
CA ILE A 164 2.03 -4.26 2.92
C ILE A 164 0.61 -3.79 2.76
N MET A 165 0.35 -3.03 1.70
CA MET A 165 -0.97 -2.55 1.30
C MET A 165 -1.41 -3.26 0.04
N PHE A 166 -2.58 -3.89 0.06
CA PHE A 166 -3.15 -4.59 -1.08
C PHE A 166 -4.67 -4.34 -1.14
N GLY A 167 -5.09 -3.56 -2.14
CA GLY A 167 -6.48 -3.16 -2.25
C GLY A 167 -6.98 -2.45 -0.98
N GLN A 168 -8.08 -2.93 -0.41
CA GLN A 168 -8.71 -2.36 0.79
C GLN A 168 -8.14 -2.97 2.07
N SER A 169 -7.11 -3.81 1.96
CA SER A 169 -6.51 -4.56 3.05
C SER A 169 -5.06 -4.16 3.21
N GLN A 170 -4.58 -4.15 4.45
CA GLN A 170 -3.18 -3.95 4.77
C GLN A 170 -2.77 -4.88 5.90
N ILE A 171 -1.51 -5.31 5.89
CA ILE A 171 -0.87 -5.97 7.01
C ILE A 171 0.27 -5.11 7.52
N ALA A 172 0.39 -5.00 8.84
CA ALA A 172 1.50 -4.33 9.51
C ALA A 172 2.05 -5.20 10.64
N THR A 173 3.36 -5.21 10.83
CA THR A 173 4.05 -5.85 11.95
C THR A 173 5.20 -4.98 12.42
N ASP A 174 5.53 -5.03 13.71
CA ASP A 174 6.71 -4.35 14.25
C ASP A 174 7.84 -5.35 14.57
N ASP A 175 7.50 -6.60 14.87
CA ASP A 175 8.40 -7.64 15.37
C ASP A 175 8.58 -8.85 14.42
N GLY A 176 7.85 -8.89 13.30
CA GLY A 176 7.85 -10.03 12.37
C GLY A 176 7.17 -11.29 12.90
N LYS A 177 6.45 -11.23 14.02
CA LYS A 177 5.75 -12.35 14.66
C LYS A 177 4.28 -12.06 14.88
N ASN A 178 3.98 -10.87 15.40
CA ASN A 178 2.64 -10.37 15.65
C ASN A 178 2.37 -9.20 14.70
N GLY A 179 1.11 -9.05 14.31
CA GLY A 179 0.71 -8.00 13.41
C GLY A 179 -0.75 -7.69 13.52
N LYS A 180 -1.19 -6.82 12.62
CA LYS A 180 -2.58 -6.47 12.44
C LYS A 180 -2.91 -6.44 10.96
N ILE A 181 -3.98 -7.11 10.59
CA ILE A 181 -4.64 -6.90 9.31
C ILE A 181 -5.71 -5.84 9.52
N ILE A 182 -5.69 -4.81 8.70
CA ILE A 182 -6.75 -3.81 8.66
C ILE A 182 -7.39 -3.91 7.29
N TYR A 183 -8.71 -4.06 7.23
CA TYR A 183 -9.42 -4.10 5.96
C TYR A 183 -10.74 -3.31 6.02
N GLN A 184 -11.16 -2.79 4.87
CA GLN A 184 -12.39 -2.00 4.75
C GLN A 184 -13.49 -2.80 4.05
N VAL A 185 -14.70 -2.72 4.60
CA VAL A 185 -15.93 -3.19 3.96
C VAL A 185 -16.91 -2.03 3.95
N GLY A 186 -17.22 -1.51 2.76
CA GLY A 186 -17.97 -0.26 2.63
C GLY A 186 -17.25 0.91 3.30
N THR A 187 -17.93 1.60 4.22
CA THR A 187 -17.38 2.74 4.99
C THR A 187 -16.74 2.34 6.32
N ARG A 188 -16.80 1.05 6.68
CA ARG A 188 -16.31 0.55 7.96
C ARG A 188 -14.94 -0.09 7.82
N SER A 189 -14.07 0.17 8.79
CA SER A 189 -12.74 -0.44 8.90
C SER A 189 -12.75 -1.46 10.03
N PHE A 190 -12.22 -2.64 9.74
CA PHE A 190 -12.05 -3.71 10.71
C PHE A 190 -10.55 -3.91 10.94
N MET A 191 -10.17 -4.15 12.20
CA MET A 191 -8.82 -4.49 12.58
C MET A 191 -8.85 -5.88 13.19
N VAL A 192 -8.00 -6.76 12.67
CA VAL A 192 -7.86 -8.13 13.14
C VAL A 192 -6.42 -8.32 13.61
N PRO A 193 -6.19 -8.62 14.90
CA PRO A 193 -4.86 -9.01 15.36
C PRO A 193 -4.49 -10.34 14.68
N VAL A 194 -3.27 -10.44 14.19
CA VAL A 194 -2.79 -11.63 13.50
C VAL A 194 -1.44 -12.06 14.02
N THR A 195 -1.19 -13.36 13.92
CA THR A 195 0.11 -13.96 14.18
C THR A 195 0.66 -14.55 12.91
N LYS A 196 1.98 -14.49 12.76
CA LYS A 196 2.69 -15.17 11.68
C LYS A 196 2.67 -16.66 11.95
N TYR A 197 2.20 -17.43 10.99
CA TYR A 197 2.34 -18.89 11.07
C TYR A 197 3.82 -19.24 10.94
N PRO A 198 4.31 -20.24 11.70
CA PRO A 198 5.62 -20.81 11.43
C PRO A 198 5.68 -21.26 9.96
N PRO A 199 6.86 -21.23 9.32
CA PRO A 199 7.04 -21.92 8.05
C PRO A 199 6.50 -23.33 8.21
N ALA A 200 5.74 -23.83 7.22
CA ALA A 200 5.40 -25.25 7.24
C ALA A 200 6.73 -26.00 7.28
N ASP A 201 7.01 -26.68 8.40
CA ASP A 201 8.18 -27.54 8.49
C ASP A 201 8.11 -28.50 7.32
N SER A 202 9.15 -28.53 6.50
CA SER A 202 9.37 -29.59 5.52
C SER A 202 9.68 -30.88 6.28
N SER A 203 8.76 -31.37 7.11
CA SER A 203 8.82 -32.72 7.67
C SER A 203 8.24 -33.67 6.63
N SER A 204 9.03 -33.92 5.58
CA SER A 204 8.96 -35.20 4.88
C SER A 204 9.84 -36.17 5.65
N THR A 205 9.36 -36.67 6.78
CA THR A 205 9.87 -37.95 7.30
C THR A 205 9.32 -39.02 6.36
N VAL A 206 10.00 -39.22 5.24
CA VAL A 206 9.83 -40.42 4.42
C VAL A 206 10.34 -41.57 5.28
N ASP A 207 9.41 -42.32 5.86
CA ASP A 207 9.67 -43.61 6.47
C ASP A 207 10.24 -44.51 5.36
N LYS A 208 11.57 -44.72 5.37
CA LYS A 208 12.26 -45.70 4.53
C LYS A 208 12.39 -46.99 5.34
N THR A 209 11.27 -47.65 5.57
CA THR A 209 11.23 -49.06 5.95
C THR A 209 10.08 -49.75 5.24
N ALA A 210 10.33 -50.18 4.00
CA ALA A 210 9.61 -51.24 3.30
C ALA A 210 10.61 -51.95 2.37
#